data_AF-A0A9J6FBR2-F1
#
_entry.id   AF-A0A9J6FBR2-F1
#
_cell.length_a   1.000
_cell.length_b   1.000
_cell.length_c   1.000
_cell.angle_alpha   90.00
_cell.angle_beta   90.00
_cell.angle_gamma   90.00
#
_symmetry.space_group_name_H-M   'P 1'
#
loop_
_entity.id
_entity.type
_entity.pdbx_description
1 polymer ?
#
loop_
_entity_poly.entity_id
_entity_poly.type
_entity_poly.pdbx_seq_one_letter_code
_entity_poly.pdbx_strand_id
1 'polypeptide(L)'
;MDTGTLTTETHAALRLTCDSLVELCRYYLEELNFDTVLLGKFQTDSLKERFAQYSRLSGRNYHIPIQQAFEPEKKQRLQDSLVLPDMQEIQKPCATTFDGAQLTQECGIKISDYYTKNEEASLAVIT
;
A
#
# COMPACT_ATOMS: atom_id res chain seq x y z
N MET A 1 -17.02 8.62 -39.54
CA MET A 1 -17.39 9.90 -38.92
C MET A 1 -17.90 9.56 -37.54
N ASP A 2 -17.04 9.67 -36.53
CA ASP A 2 -17.43 9.34 -35.16
C ASP A 2 -18.37 10.43 -34.66
N THR A 3 -19.61 10.07 -34.36
CA THR A 3 -20.71 11.00 -34.07
C THR A 3 -20.56 11.75 -32.74
N GLY A 4 -19.42 11.69 -32.05
CA GLY A 4 -19.22 12.34 -30.73
C GLY A 4 -20.19 11.85 -29.65
N THR A 5 -20.95 10.79 -29.92
CA THR A 5 -21.97 10.22 -29.04
C THR A 5 -21.36 9.12 -28.17
N LEU A 6 -21.80 9.04 -26.92
CA LEU A 6 -21.48 7.91 -26.04
C LEU A 6 -21.95 6.60 -26.70
N THR A 7 -21.20 5.52 -26.49
CA THR A 7 -21.68 4.19 -26.89
C THR A 7 -22.90 3.82 -26.06
N THR A 8 -23.70 2.88 -26.56
CA THR A 8 -24.88 2.35 -25.87
C THR A 8 -24.53 1.84 -24.47
N GLU A 9 -23.38 1.18 -24.33
CA GLU A 9 -22.89 0.62 -23.07
C GLU A 9 -22.49 1.73 -22.11
N THR A 10 -21.73 2.72 -22.57
CA THR A 10 -21.30 3.84 -21.71
C THR A 10 -22.50 4.66 -21.25
N HIS A 11 -23.46 4.92 -22.13
CA HIS A 11 -24.69 5.62 -21.77
C HIS A 11 -25.51 4.83 -20.74
N ALA A 12 -25.68 3.51 -20.94
CA ALA A 12 -26.39 2.66 -20.00
C ALA A 12 -25.69 2.62 -18.62
N ALA A 13 -24.37 2.48 -18.60
CA ALA A 13 -23.57 2.49 -17.36
C ALA A 13 -23.66 3.84 -16.63
N LEU A 14 -23.62 4.96 -17.36
CA LEU A 14 -23.78 6.29 -16.80
C LEU A 14 -25.15 6.45 -16.15
N ARG A 15 -26.21 6.09 -16.87
CA ARG A 15 -27.58 6.13 -16.36
C ARG A 15 -27.72 5.29 -15.09
N LEU A 16 -27.27 4.03 -15.12
CA LEU A 16 -27.31 3.15 -13.96
C LEU A 16 -26.56 3.74 -12.76
N THR A 17 -25.39 4.34 -13.00
CA THR A 17 -24.59 4.96 -11.94
C THR A 17 -25.33 6.14 -11.33
N CYS A 18 -25.92 7.02 -12.14
CA CYS A 18 -26.70 8.16 -11.65
C CYS A 18 -27.92 7.70 -10.84
N ASP A 19 -28.70 6.75 -11.37
CA ASP A 19 -29.90 6.24 -10.72
C ASP A 19 -29.54 5.58 -9.37
N SER A 20 -28.48 4.77 -9.34
CA SER A 20 -28.02 4.10 -8.10
C SER A 20 -27.49 5.07 -7.06
N LEU A 21 -26.77 6.12 -7.47
CA LEU A 21 -26.23 7.12 -6.54
C LEU A 21 -27.34 7.94 -5.87
N VAL A 22 -28.43 8.23 -6.58
CA VAL A 22 -29.59 8.92 -5.99
C VAL A 22 -30.23 8.06 -4.90
N GLU A 23 -30.47 6.79 -5.17
CA GLU A 23 -31.03 5.87 -4.17
C GLU A 23 -30.09 5.67 -2.97
N LEU A 24 -28.77 5.58 -3.20
CA LEU A 24 -27.79 5.52 -2.11
C LEU A 24 -27.84 6.77 -1.26
N CYS A 25 -27.82 7.97 -1.87
CA CYS A 25 -27.92 9.23 -1.13
C CYS A 25 -29.19 9.26 -0.26
N ARG A 26 -30.34 8.86 -0.83
CA ARG A 26 -31.60 8.80 -0.09
C ARG A 26 -31.49 7.89 1.12
N TYR A 27 -30.98 6.68 0.93
CA TYR A 27 -30.76 5.72 2.01
C TYR A 27 -29.81 6.26 3.10
N TYR A 28 -28.69 6.86 2.72
CA TYR A 28 -27.72 7.39 3.69
C TYR A 28 -28.25 8.58 4.49
N LEU A 29 -29.00 9.48 3.84
CA LEU A 29 -29.55 10.67 4.49
C LEU A 29 -30.80 10.36 5.32
N GLU A 30 -31.73 9.57 4.78
CA GLU A 30 -33.03 9.31 5.41
C GLU A 30 -33.00 8.14 6.39
N GLU A 31 -32.36 7.02 6.04
CA GLU A 31 -32.40 5.80 6.86
C GLU A 31 -31.22 5.73 7.84
N LEU A 32 -30.02 6.07 7.36
CA LEU A 32 -28.80 6.03 8.19
C LEU A 32 -28.49 7.34 8.91
N ASN A 33 -29.27 8.41 8.66
CA ASN A 33 -29.15 9.71 9.31
C ASN A 33 -27.75 10.35 9.24
N PHE A 34 -27.07 10.21 8.10
CA PHE A 34 -25.83 10.94 7.83
C PHE A 34 -26.13 12.40 7.47
N ASP A 35 -25.32 13.35 7.94
CA ASP A 35 -25.48 14.77 7.60
C ASP A 35 -25.14 15.05 6.13
N THR A 36 -24.14 14.35 5.59
CA THR A 36 -23.66 14.54 4.22
C THR A 36 -23.11 13.23 3.65
N VAL A 37 -23.15 13.10 2.31
CA VAL A 37 -22.64 11.93 1.58
C VAL A 37 -21.56 12.38 0.60
N LEU A 38 -20.35 11.83 0.71
CA LEU A 38 -19.25 12.13 -0.20
C LEU A 38 -19.23 11.14 -1.37
N LEU A 39 -19.87 11.52 -2.48
CA LEU A 39 -20.01 10.65 -3.65
C LEU A 39 -18.67 10.18 -4.25
N GLY A 40 -17.60 10.96 -4.11
CA GLY A 40 -16.26 10.59 -4.59
C GLY A 40 -15.70 9.32 -3.93
N LYS A 41 -16.25 8.89 -2.78
CA LYS A 41 -15.83 7.65 -2.11
C LYS A 41 -16.36 6.38 -2.78
N PHE A 42 -17.38 6.47 -3.64
CA PHE A 42 -17.89 5.32 -4.40
C PHE A 42 -17.13 5.09 -5.72
N GLN A 43 -16.21 5.99 -6.08
CA GLN A 43 -15.41 5.85 -7.29
C GLN A 43 -14.23 4.89 -7.08
N THR A 44 -13.77 4.27 -8.17
CA THR A 44 -12.65 3.31 -8.16
C THR A 44 -11.27 3.97 -8.10
N ASP A 45 -11.19 5.27 -7.85
CA ASP A 45 -9.93 6.02 -7.95
C ASP A 45 -8.91 5.61 -6.89
N SER A 46 -9.33 5.34 -5.65
CA SER A 46 -8.43 4.79 -4.62
C SER A 46 -7.84 3.44 -5.01
N LEU A 47 -8.61 2.63 -5.76
CA LEU A 47 -8.12 1.36 -6.29
C LEU A 47 -7.10 1.59 -7.43
N LYS A 48 -7.38 2.54 -8.33
CA LYS A 48 -6.43 2.92 -9.41
C LYS A 48 -5.13 3.47 -8.84
N GLU A 49 -5.20 4.30 -7.81
CA GLU A 49 -4.03 4.84 -7.12
C GLU A 49 -3.16 3.72 -6.52
N ARG A 50 -3.81 2.72 -5.90
CA ARG A 50 -3.10 1.54 -5.38
C ARG A 50 -2.43 0.72 -6.48
N PHE A 51 -3.08 0.51 -7.62
CA PHE A 51 -2.45 -0.12 -8.78
C PHE A 51 -1.28 0.69 -9.35
N ALA A 52 -1.41 2.02 -9.39
CA ALA A 52 -0.32 2.90 -9.80
C ALA A 52 0.86 2.80 -8.82
N GLN A 53 0.60 2.67 -7.52
CA GLN A 53 1.63 2.45 -6.51
C GLN A 53 2.36 1.11 -6.74
N TYR A 54 1.65 0.02 -7.01
CA TYR A 54 2.28 -1.26 -7.32
C TYR A 54 3.18 -1.17 -8.56
N SER A 55 2.73 -0.46 -9.60
CA SER A 55 3.54 -0.23 -10.80
C SER A 55 4.82 0.51 -10.44
N ARG A 56 4.72 1.60 -9.67
CA ARG A 56 5.89 2.38 -9.21
C ARG A 56 6.87 1.52 -8.41
N LEU A 57 6.38 0.67 -7.51
CA LEU A 57 7.20 -0.22 -6.69
C LEU A 57 7.83 -1.37 -7.50
N SER A 58 7.23 -1.72 -8.64
CA SER A 58 7.73 -2.74 -9.57
C SER A 58 8.58 -2.15 -10.71
N GLY A 59 9.13 -0.93 -10.54
CA GLY A 59 9.97 -0.29 -11.55
C GLY A 59 9.21 0.42 -12.68
N ARG A 60 7.96 0.81 -12.44
CA ARG A 60 7.03 1.44 -13.41
C ARG A 60 6.63 0.56 -14.59
N ASN A 61 6.62 -0.75 -14.36
CA ASN A 61 6.09 -1.71 -15.33
C ASN A 61 4.55 -1.69 -15.32
N TYR A 62 3.93 -1.65 -16.50
CA TYR A 62 2.47 -1.74 -16.62
C TYR A 62 1.98 -3.16 -16.36
N HIS A 63 2.71 -4.16 -16.85
CA HIS A 63 2.44 -5.57 -16.61
C HIS A 63 3.18 -6.02 -15.36
N ILE A 64 2.43 -6.19 -14.27
CA ILE A 64 2.97 -6.61 -12.98
C ILE A 64 2.51 -8.06 -12.73
N PRO A 65 3.42 -9.02 -12.59
CA PRO A 65 3.06 -10.36 -12.13
C PRO A 65 2.48 -10.28 -10.71
N ILE A 66 1.53 -11.15 -10.41
CA ILE A 66 0.76 -11.10 -9.15
C ILE A 66 1.64 -11.09 -7.90
N GLN A 67 2.77 -11.80 -7.94
CA GLN A 67 3.75 -11.82 -6.84
C GLN A 67 4.34 -10.43 -6.57
N GLN A 68 4.69 -9.68 -7.61
CA GLN A 68 5.24 -8.33 -7.49
C GLN A 68 4.19 -7.30 -7.02
N ALA A 69 2.89 -7.59 -7.15
CA ALA A 69 1.84 -6.79 -6.54
C ALA A 69 1.59 -7.18 -5.06
N PHE A 70 1.77 -8.45 -4.70
CA PHE A 70 1.47 -8.95 -3.36
C PHE A 70 2.54 -8.59 -2.32
N GLU A 71 3.82 -8.68 -2.68
CA GLU A 71 4.93 -8.30 -1.80
C GLU A 71 4.81 -6.86 -1.26
N PRO A 72 4.61 -5.83 -2.11
CA PRO A 72 4.45 -4.46 -1.62
C PRO A 72 3.15 -4.27 -0.82
N GLU A 73 2.06 -4.96 -1.16
CA GLU A 73 0.81 -4.86 -0.39
C GLU A 73 0.97 -5.44 1.01
N LYS A 74 1.66 -6.58 1.16
CA LYS A 74 1.96 -7.17 2.47
C LYS A 74 2.76 -6.20 3.33
N LYS A 75 3.75 -5.53 2.74
CA LYS A 75 4.54 -4.51 3.43
C LYS A 75 3.69 -3.29 3.83
N GLN A 76 2.88 -2.76 2.92
CA GLN A 76 2.04 -1.60 3.17
C GLN A 76 1.04 -1.87 4.31
N ARG A 77 0.37 -3.03 4.28
CA ARG A 77 -0.59 -3.42 5.32
C ARG A 77 0.05 -3.53 6.71
N LEU A 78 1.29 -3.99 6.79
CA LEU A 78 2.04 -4.02 8.05
C LEU A 78 2.33 -2.60 8.53
N GLN A 79 2.81 -1.73 7.64
CA GLN A 79 3.09 -0.33 7.96
C GLN A 79 1.84 0.43 8.41
N ASP A 80 0.70 0.22 7.76
CA ASP A 80 -0.57 0.85 8.12
C ASP A 80 -1.09 0.38 9.49
N SER A 81 -0.76 -0.85 9.91
CA SER A 81 -1.24 -1.45 11.16
C SER A 81 -0.32 -1.21 12.35
N LEU A 82 0.96 -0.91 12.11
CA LEU A 82 1.95 -0.70 13.16
C LEU A 82 1.93 0.76 13.61
N VAL A 83 1.49 1.01 14.85
CA VAL A 83 1.72 2.30 15.49
C VAL A 83 3.20 2.32 15.92
N LEU A 84 4.04 2.91 15.07
CA LEU A 84 5.44 3.14 15.42
C LEU A 84 5.51 4.39 16.30
N PRO A 85 6.24 4.36 17.44
CA PRO A 85 6.54 5.56 18.18
C PRO A 85 7.32 6.52 17.27
N ASP A 86 7.08 7.83 17.41
CA ASP A 86 7.88 8.84 16.73
C ASP A 86 9.35 8.56 17.00
N MET A 87 10.10 8.29 15.93
CA MET A 87 11.55 8.23 16.05
C MET A 87 12.01 9.63 16.42
N GLN A 88 12.39 9.84 17.68
CA GLN A 88 13.21 10.99 18.04
C GLN A 88 14.39 10.98 17.08
N GLU A 89 14.59 12.11 16.37
CA GLU A 89 15.65 12.24 15.38
C GLU A 89 16.97 11.78 15.99
N ILE A 90 17.41 10.57 15.63
CA ILE A 90 18.76 10.13 15.91
C ILE A 90 19.62 11.10 15.12
N GLN A 91 20.30 12.00 15.84
CA GLN A 91 21.27 12.93 15.26
C GLN A 91 22.17 12.14 14.31
N LYS A 92 22.21 12.59 13.05
CA LYS A 92 23.08 12.14 11.95
C LYS A 92 24.03 10.99 12.34
N PRO A 93 23.76 9.73 11.95
CA PRO A 93 24.74 8.68 12.18
C PRO A 93 25.96 8.95 11.29
N CYS A 94 26.99 9.55 11.87
CA CYS A 94 28.35 9.42 11.38
C CYS A 94 28.69 7.93 11.47
N ALA A 95 29.23 7.36 10.39
CA ALA A 95 29.61 5.95 10.31
C ALA A 95 30.55 5.59 11.46
N THR A 96 29.96 5.15 12.56
CA THR A 96 30.66 4.62 13.72
C THR A 96 30.09 3.23 13.88
N THR A 97 31.01 2.26 13.92
CA THR A 97 30.80 0.82 14.01
C THR A 97 29.56 0.45 14.82
N PHE A 98 28.69 -0.34 14.19
CA PHE A 98 27.43 -0.82 14.75
C PHE A 98 27.72 -1.89 15.81
N ASP A 99 27.84 -1.45 17.08
CA ASP A 99 27.95 -2.37 18.21
C ASP A 99 26.55 -2.83 18.65
N GLY A 100 26.21 -4.08 18.31
CA GLY A 100 24.90 -4.70 18.58
C GLY A 100 24.51 -4.80 20.07
N ALA A 101 25.41 -4.45 21.00
CA ALA A 101 25.13 -4.44 22.43
C ALA A 101 24.18 -3.29 22.85
N GLN A 102 24.16 -2.16 22.14
CA GLN A 102 23.41 -0.97 22.55
C GLN A 102 21.88 -1.11 22.37
N LEU A 103 21.43 -1.88 21.36
CA LEU A 103 19.99 -2.06 21.06
C LEU A 103 19.24 -2.84 22.15
N THR A 104 19.93 -3.71 22.87
CA THR A 104 19.32 -4.57 23.91
C THR A 104 18.99 -3.78 25.17
N GLN A 105 19.76 -2.73 25.47
CA GLN A 105 19.68 -1.99 26.72
C GLN A 105 18.66 -0.85 26.70
N GLU A 106 18.44 -0.19 25.55
CA GLU A 106 17.53 0.97 25.45
C GLU A 106 16.14 0.62 24.90
N CYS A 107 16.01 -0.35 23.99
CA CYS A 107 14.73 -0.63 23.34
C CYS A 107 14.04 -1.92 23.81
N GLY A 108 14.67 -2.73 24.67
CA GLY A 108 14.10 -4.00 25.15
C GLY A 108 13.83 -5.03 24.03
N ILE A 109 14.38 -4.81 22.84
CA ILE A 109 14.23 -5.71 21.70
C ILE A 109 15.28 -6.81 21.83
N LYS A 110 14.83 -8.04 22.09
CA LYS A 110 15.70 -9.22 22.01
C LYS A 110 15.92 -9.57 20.55
N ILE A 111 17.11 -9.28 20.03
CA ILE A 111 17.54 -9.76 18.72
C ILE A 111 17.71 -11.28 18.85
N SER A 112 16.85 -12.04 18.18
CA SER A 112 17.01 -13.49 18.01
C SER A 112 17.94 -13.70 16.82
N ASP A 113 19.08 -14.34 17.06
CA ASP A 113 20.14 -14.58 16.06
C ASP A 113 19.62 -15.43 14.89
N TYR A 114 19.10 -14.78 13.85
CA TYR A 114 18.65 -15.45 12.63
C TYR A 114 19.71 -15.46 11.51
N TYR A 115 20.92 -14.94 11.76
CA TYR A 115 21.99 -14.80 10.76
C TYR A 115 23.36 -15.35 11.17
N THR A 116 23.43 -16.35 12.04
CA THR A 116 24.66 -17.13 12.26
C THR A 116 24.53 -18.51 11.64
N LYS A 117 24.47 -18.60 10.30
CA LYS A 117 24.61 -19.89 9.59
C LYS A 117 24.90 -19.80 8.08
N ASN A 118 25.65 -18.79 7.62
CA ASN A 118 26.06 -18.78 6.22
C ASN A 118 27.48 -18.24 5.95
N GLU A 119 28.39 -18.39 6.90
CA GLU A 119 29.80 -17.98 6.74
C GLU A 119 30.81 -19.14 6.66
N GLU A 120 30.35 -20.41 6.62
CA GLU A 120 31.25 -21.57 6.49
C GLU A 120 31.14 -22.31 5.14
N ALA A 121 30.31 -21.85 4.20
CA ALA A 121 30.06 -22.59 2.94
C ALA A 121 30.61 -21.95 1.66
N SER A 122 31.25 -20.77 1.68
CA SER A 122 31.68 -20.07 0.45
C SER A 122 33.20 -19.96 0.23
N LEU A 123 34.04 -20.53 1.10
CA LEU A 123 35.51 -20.44 0.98
C LEU A 123 36.20 -21.72 0.46
N ALA A 124 35.43 -22.70 -0.05
CA ALA A 124 35.99 -23.92 -0.65
C ALA A 124 35.70 -24.02 -2.16
N VAL A 125 35.78 -22.92 -2.91
CA VAL A 125 35.99 -22.96 -4.36
C VAL A 125 36.82 -21.73 -4.71
N ILE A 126 38.15 -21.88 -4.70
CA ILE A 126 39.18 -21.23 -5.52
C ILE A 126 40.51 -21.59 -4.84
N THR A 127 41.08 -22.72 -5.24
CA THR A 127 42.53 -22.95 -5.39
C THR A 127 42.68 -24.10 -6.38
#